data_AF-A0A401YR96-F1
#
_entry.id   AF-A0A401YR96-F1
#
_cell.length_a   1.000
_cell.length_b   1.000
_cell.length_c   1.000
_cell.angle_alpha   90.00
_cell.angle_beta   90.00
_cell.angle_gamma   90.00
#
_symmetry.space_group_name_H-M   'P 1'
#
loop_
_entity.id
_entity.type
_entity.pdbx_description
1 polymer ?
#
loop_
_entity_poly.entity_id
_entity_poly.type
_entity_poly.pdbx_seq_one_letter_code
_entity_poly.pdbx_strand_id
1 'polypeptide(L)'
;MNTAQVRSAEQALSVGTWAIVAGAMLYSVLTVTPLAAAHTPPEWAWTAPILPLVVDAAVVIVVRLDATLARLGEGGGAWPIVLRWMTGAMTLALNVAESALRKDMVGAAVHAVAPLLLIVTAETGLAYRRAITAAQVALNERERAERAERERAEVERREAAERARREEREYEARVAREQREHDAAIERERAEVAERARREERDAERARERAESAERERREREDEQRRAEHEHRERQAAERERRERLELLSADPAEGKLPEDRARLIVRAAFEEGHPVRAAAELCGWSVGWVSTRYQEFREEPPAGRLSLVEGAR
;
A
#
# COMPACT_ATOMS: atom_id res chain seq x y z
N MET A 1 20.71 48.57 -8.20
CA MET A 1 20.74 49.93 -7.63
C MET A 1 20.39 49.85 -6.16
N ASN A 2 21.21 50.45 -5.29
CA ASN A 2 21.01 50.37 -3.84
C ASN A 2 19.93 51.38 -3.41
N THR A 3 19.06 51.05 -2.46
CA THR A 3 17.93 51.91 -2.02
C THR A 3 18.38 53.29 -1.53
N ALA A 4 19.61 53.40 -1.02
CA ALA A 4 20.24 54.66 -0.65
C ALA A 4 20.53 55.59 -1.85
N GLN A 5 20.89 55.03 -3.01
CA GLN A 5 21.19 55.81 -4.22
C GLN A 5 19.90 56.40 -4.83
N VAL A 6 18.80 55.64 -4.79
CA VAL A 6 17.48 56.12 -5.23
C VAL A 6 17.03 57.30 -4.37
N ARG A 7 17.13 57.18 -3.04
CA ARG A 7 16.72 58.24 -2.10
C ARG A 7 17.56 59.52 -2.23
N SER A 8 18.87 59.38 -2.43
CA SER A 8 19.77 60.52 -2.66
C SER A 8 19.43 61.25 -3.97
N ALA A 9 19.15 60.51 -5.05
CA ALA A 9 18.71 61.08 -6.32
C ALA A 9 17.37 61.82 -6.20
N GLU A 10 16.39 61.25 -5.50
CA GLU A 10 15.10 61.90 -5.22
C GLU A 10 15.24 63.19 -4.41
N GLN A 11 16.16 63.20 -3.42
CA GLN A 11 16.43 64.36 -2.60
C GLN A 11 17.13 65.47 -3.40
N ALA A 12 18.12 65.13 -4.22
CA ALA A 12 18.80 66.08 -5.10
C ALA A 12 17.83 66.73 -6.12
N LEU A 13 16.94 65.93 -6.72
CA LEU A 13 15.89 66.43 -7.63
C LEU A 13 14.90 67.36 -6.92
N SER A 14 14.52 67.02 -5.69
CA SER A 14 13.61 67.84 -4.88
C SER A 14 14.25 69.18 -4.51
N VAL A 15 15.51 69.17 -4.06
CA VAL A 15 16.27 70.38 -3.72
C VAL A 15 16.47 71.27 -4.95
N GLY A 16 16.85 70.69 -6.09
CA GLY A 16 17.02 71.44 -7.34
C GLY A 16 15.72 72.12 -7.81
N THR A 17 14.59 71.42 -7.70
CA THR A 17 13.27 71.99 -8.06
C THR A 17 12.93 73.20 -7.18
N TRP A 18 13.13 73.11 -5.86
CA TRP A 18 12.86 74.22 -4.95
C TRP A 18 13.81 75.40 -5.15
N ALA A 19 15.07 75.15 -5.53
CA ALA A 19 16.01 76.21 -5.86
C ALA A 19 15.56 77.02 -7.10
N ILE A 20 15.02 76.35 -8.13
CA ILE A 20 14.47 76.99 -9.33
C ILE A 20 13.24 77.85 -8.97
N VAL A 21 12.32 77.32 -8.15
CA VAL A 21 11.14 78.06 -7.68
C VAL A 21 11.55 79.30 -6.90
N ALA A 22 12.48 79.17 -5.95
CA ALA A 22 12.98 80.30 -5.17
C ALA A 22 13.65 81.37 -6.05
N GLY A 23 14.44 80.95 -7.04
CA GLY A 23 15.05 81.87 -8.01
C GLY A 23 14.03 82.62 -8.87
N ALA A 24 12.99 81.93 -9.34
CA ALA A 24 11.91 82.56 -10.11
C ALA A 24 11.11 83.57 -9.27
N MET A 25 10.80 83.23 -8.02
CA MET A 25 10.14 84.15 -7.07
C MET A 25 10.98 85.39 -6.80
N LEU A 26 12.29 85.20 -6.57
CA LEU A 26 13.21 86.31 -6.37
C LEU A 26 13.27 87.23 -7.59
N TYR A 27 13.34 86.66 -8.79
CA TYR A 27 13.35 87.42 -10.04
C TYR A 27 12.05 88.23 -10.23
N SER A 28 10.89 87.61 -9.98
CA SER A 28 9.57 88.25 -10.03
C SER A 28 9.43 89.41 -9.05
N VAL A 29 9.91 89.24 -7.81
CA VAL A 29 9.97 90.34 -6.83
C VAL A 29 10.84 91.49 -7.34
N LEU A 30 12.01 91.20 -7.94
CA LEU A 30 12.91 92.24 -8.45
C LEU A 30 12.34 93.00 -9.66
N THR A 31 11.51 92.36 -10.49
CA THR A 31 10.91 92.99 -11.68
C THR A 31 9.58 93.70 -11.40
N VAL A 32 8.73 93.14 -10.54
CA VAL A 32 7.37 93.64 -10.31
C VAL A 32 7.31 94.67 -9.17
N THR A 33 8.21 94.60 -8.18
CA THR A 33 8.23 95.58 -7.07
C THR A 33 8.40 97.02 -7.54
N PRO A 34 9.29 97.35 -8.50
CA PRO A 34 9.40 98.71 -9.03
C PRO A 34 8.10 99.20 -9.68
N LEU A 35 7.43 98.33 -10.44
CA LEU A 35 6.17 98.64 -11.11
C LEU A 35 5.03 98.90 -10.12
N ALA A 36 4.92 98.05 -9.09
CA ALA A 36 3.92 98.19 -8.03
C ALA A 36 4.16 99.46 -7.20
N ALA A 37 5.42 99.75 -6.86
CA ALA A 37 5.80 100.96 -6.14
C ALA A 37 5.48 102.23 -6.93
N ALA A 38 5.61 102.22 -8.27
CA ALA A 38 5.28 103.36 -9.12
C ALA A 38 3.77 103.70 -9.17
N HIS A 39 2.90 102.74 -8.85
CA HIS A 39 1.43 102.89 -8.90
C HIS A 39 0.77 102.92 -7.52
N THR A 40 1.56 102.80 -6.45
CA THR A 40 1.08 102.78 -5.06
C THR A 40 1.36 104.13 -4.40
N PRO A 41 0.43 104.69 -3.60
CA PRO A 41 0.70 105.89 -2.83
C PRO A 41 1.97 105.77 -1.97
N PRO A 42 2.76 106.84 -1.76
CA PRO A 42 4.05 106.77 -1.06
C PRO A 42 3.98 106.14 0.33
N GLU A 43 2.87 106.37 1.04
CA GLU A 43 2.62 105.85 2.39
C GLU A 43 2.46 104.31 2.44
N TRP A 44 2.18 103.69 1.28
CA TRP A 44 1.92 102.26 1.12
C TRP A 44 2.99 101.55 0.28
N ALA A 45 4.05 102.25 -0.16
CA ALA A 45 5.10 101.69 -1.01
C ALA A 45 5.83 100.48 -0.36
N TRP A 46 5.82 100.39 0.98
CA TRP A 46 6.36 99.23 1.70
C TRP A 46 5.62 97.92 1.40
N THR A 47 4.39 97.99 0.88
CA THR A 47 3.60 96.82 0.47
C THR A 47 3.90 96.33 -0.94
N ALA A 48 4.65 97.10 -1.75
CA ALA A 48 4.98 96.76 -3.14
C ALA A 48 5.58 95.35 -3.35
N PRO A 49 6.49 94.83 -2.49
CA PRO A 49 7.03 93.48 -2.67
C PRO A 49 6.08 92.36 -2.23
N ILE A 50 4.99 92.67 -1.50
CA ILE A 50 4.02 91.68 -1.01
C ILE A 50 3.20 91.13 -2.19
N LEU A 51 2.80 91.99 -3.11
CA LEU A 51 1.99 91.63 -4.27
C LEU A 51 2.63 90.52 -5.15
N PRO A 52 3.88 90.65 -5.64
CA PRO A 52 4.51 89.60 -6.43
C PRO A 52 4.72 88.31 -5.65
N LEU A 53 5.06 88.39 -4.36
CA LEU A 53 5.22 87.21 -3.51
C LEU A 53 3.92 86.40 -3.40
N VAL A 54 2.78 87.07 -3.23
CA VAL A 54 1.46 86.43 -3.15
C VAL A 54 1.07 85.80 -4.49
N VAL A 55 1.33 86.49 -5.61
CA VAL A 55 1.06 85.95 -6.96
C VAL A 55 1.90 84.71 -7.22
N ASP A 56 3.20 84.73 -6.92
CA ASP A 56 4.06 83.58 -7.14
C ASP A 56 3.71 82.42 -6.21
N ALA A 57 3.37 82.70 -4.94
CA ALA A 57 2.89 81.67 -4.02
C ALA A 57 1.61 81.01 -4.55
N ALA A 58 0.68 81.78 -5.12
CA ALA A 58 -0.53 81.25 -5.74
C ALA A 58 -0.20 80.35 -6.95
N VAL A 59 0.73 80.75 -7.83
CA VAL A 59 1.21 79.92 -8.95
C VAL A 59 1.81 78.61 -8.45
N VAL A 60 2.70 78.68 -7.45
CA VAL A 60 3.36 77.49 -6.87
C VAL A 60 2.31 76.57 -6.25
N ILE A 61 1.36 77.10 -5.48
CA ILE A 61 0.27 76.32 -4.88
C ILE A 61 -0.57 75.66 -5.97
N VAL A 62 -1.00 76.37 -7.01
CA VAL A 62 -1.82 75.81 -8.10
C VAL A 62 -1.07 74.70 -8.85
N VAL A 63 0.21 74.90 -9.17
CA VAL A 63 1.04 73.88 -9.83
C VAL A 63 1.27 72.67 -8.93
N ARG A 64 1.40 72.87 -7.61
CA ARG A 64 1.63 71.79 -6.63
C ARG A 64 0.36 71.03 -6.28
N LEU A 65 -0.79 71.71 -6.22
CA LEU A 65 -2.09 71.13 -5.87
C LEU A 65 -2.53 70.08 -6.89
N ASP A 66 -2.16 70.27 -8.16
CA ASP A 66 -2.39 69.28 -9.22
C ASP A 66 -1.66 67.95 -8.94
N ALA A 67 -0.48 68.02 -8.31
CA ALA A 67 0.27 66.83 -7.92
C ALA A 67 -0.35 66.10 -6.73
N THR A 68 -1.12 66.77 -5.87
CA THR A 68 -1.87 66.13 -4.77
C THR A 68 -3.22 65.59 -5.24
N LEU A 69 -3.92 66.31 -6.13
CA LEU A 69 -5.21 65.88 -6.69
C LEU A 69 -5.07 64.64 -7.59
N ALA A 70 -4.03 64.58 -8.42
CA ALA A 70 -3.76 63.40 -9.25
C ALA A 70 -3.49 62.11 -8.43
N ARG A 71 -3.13 62.24 -7.15
CA ARG A 71 -2.92 61.09 -6.25
C ARG A 71 -4.20 60.59 -5.58
N LEU A 72 -5.27 61.40 -5.57
CA LEU A 72 -6.53 61.07 -4.92
C LEU A 72 -7.56 60.42 -5.86
N GLY A 73 -7.17 60.10 -7.09
CA GLY A 73 -7.92 59.20 -7.99
C GLY A 73 -9.14 59.81 -8.69
N GLU A 74 -9.62 60.96 -8.27
CA GLU A 74 -10.65 61.70 -9.00
C GLU A 74 -9.98 62.61 -10.02
N GLY A 75 -10.12 62.28 -11.31
CA GLY A 75 -9.68 63.13 -12.40
C GLY A 75 -10.36 64.48 -12.27
N GLY A 76 -9.64 65.45 -11.71
CA GLY A 76 -10.16 66.78 -11.42
C GLY A 76 -10.44 67.58 -12.68
N GLY A 77 -11.30 67.10 -13.58
CA GLY A 77 -11.81 67.79 -14.77
C GLY A 77 -10.80 68.59 -15.60
N ALA A 78 -11.33 69.54 -16.38
CA ALA A 78 -10.53 70.52 -17.11
C ALA A 78 -10.17 71.75 -16.24
N TRP A 79 -10.74 71.87 -15.04
CA TRP A 79 -10.66 73.08 -14.22
C TRP A 79 -9.24 73.45 -13.75
N PRO A 80 -8.39 72.51 -13.29
CA PRO A 80 -6.98 72.78 -12.94
C PRO A 80 -6.16 73.25 -14.14
N ILE A 81 -6.47 72.74 -15.34
CA ILE A 81 -5.82 73.18 -16.59
C ILE A 81 -6.20 74.63 -16.87
N VAL A 82 -7.50 74.96 -16.80
CA VAL A 82 -8.01 76.33 -16.99
C VAL A 82 -7.39 77.29 -15.97
N LEU A 83 -7.38 76.94 -14.68
CA LEU A 83 -6.80 77.77 -13.62
C LEU A 83 -5.29 78.01 -13.82
N ARG A 84 -4.55 76.99 -14.26
CA ARG A 84 -3.11 77.12 -14.54
C ARG A 84 -2.84 78.07 -15.70
N TRP A 85 -3.58 77.92 -16.81
CA TRP A 85 -3.44 78.80 -17.97
C TRP A 85 -3.82 80.24 -17.63
N MET A 86 -4.90 80.45 -16.87
CA MET A 86 -5.32 81.78 -16.42
C MET A 86 -4.26 82.43 -15.52
N THR A 87 -3.74 81.69 -14.54
CA THR A 87 -2.71 82.21 -13.62
C THR A 87 -1.40 82.48 -14.36
N GLY A 88 -0.95 81.57 -15.22
CA GLY A 88 0.26 81.75 -16.02
C GLY A 88 0.16 82.91 -17.00
N ALA A 89 -1.00 83.09 -17.66
CA ALA A 89 -1.24 84.23 -18.54
C ALA A 89 -1.22 85.56 -17.78
N MET A 90 -1.78 85.60 -16.56
CA MET A 90 -1.74 86.79 -15.70
C MET A 90 -0.31 87.12 -15.24
N THR A 91 0.49 86.12 -14.86
CA THR A 91 1.91 86.32 -14.51
C THR A 91 2.73 86.81 -15.70
N LEU A 92 2.48 86.27 -16.90
CA LEU A 92 3.12 86.73 -18.13
C LEU A 92 2.74 88.18 -18.44
N ALA A 93 1.45 88.52 -18.34
CA ALA A 93 0.97 89.87 -18.56
C ALA A 93 1.61 90.87 -17.60
N LEU A 94 1.71 90.55 -16.30
CA LEU A 94 2.34 91.42 -15.30
C LEU A 94 3.84 91.63 -15.55
N ASN A 95 4.58 90.58 -15.93
CA ASN A 95 6.01 90.70 -16.22
C ASN A 95 6.31 91.46 -17.51
N VAL A 96 5.41 91.41 -18.49
CA VAL A 96 5.60 92.06 -19.80
C VAL A 96 4.95 93.45 -19.85
N ALA A 97 4.01 93.77 -18.95
CA ALA A 97 3.20 94.99 -18.98
C ALA A 97 4.03 96.27 -19.02
N GLU A 98 5.06 96.41 -18.17
CA GLU A 98 5.85 97.64 -18.12
C GLU A 98 6.65 97.87 -19.41
N SER A 99 7.29 96.82 -19.94
CA SER A 99 8.01 96.89 -21.21
C SER A 99 7.09 97.12 -22.40
N ALA A 100 5.91 96.50 -22.41
CA ALA A 100 4.89 96.71 -23.45
C ALA A 100 4.35 98.15 -23.45
N LEU A 101 4.07 98.71 -22.27
CA LEU A 101 3.63 100.10 -22.11
C LEU A 101 4.69 101.11 -22.60
N ARG A 102 5.98 100.79 -22.43
CA ARG A 102 7.11 101.60 -22.93
C ARG A 102 7.48 101.32 -24.39
N LYS A 103 6.75 100.43 -25.09
CA LYS A 103 7.05 99.94 -26.45
C LYS A 103 8.44 99.29 -26.59
N ASP A 104 9.00 98.76 -25.51
CA ASP A 104 10.26 98.01 -25.51
C ASP A 104 9.99 96.53 -25.76
N MET A 105 10.07 96.13 -27.03
CA MET A 105 9.85 94.74 -27.46
C MET A 105 10.95 93.80 -26.97
N VAL A 106 12.17 94.30 -26.72
CA VAL A 106 13.28 93.46 -26.23
C VAL A 106 13.09 93.18 -24.74
N GLY A 107 12.76 94.20 -23.94
CA GLY A 107 12.40 94.02 -22.54
C GLY A 107 11.20 93.09 -22.36
N ALA A 108 10.17 93.25 -23.20
CA ALA A 108 9.00 92.37 -23.22
C ALA A 108 9.38 90.90 -23.48
N ALA A 109 10.29 90.65 -24.44
CA ALA A 109 10.76 89.31 -24.74
C ALA A 109 11.56 88.70 -23.57
N VAL A 110 12.47 89.47 -22.96
CA VAL A 110 13.30 89.01 -21.84
C VAL A 110 12.44 88.65 -20.62
N HIS A 111 11.48 89.50 -20.26
CA HIS A 111 10.60 89.27 -19.12
C HIS A 111 9.53 88.19 -19.36
N ALA A 112 9.29 87.79 -20.61
CA ALA A 112 8.42 86.66 -20.96
C ALA A 112 9.09 85.28 -20.78
N VAL A 113 10.43 85.21 -20.82
CA VAL A 113 11.16 83.92 -20.81
C VAL A 113 10.86 83.10 -19.56
N ALA A 114 10.97 83.69 -18.37
CA ALA A 114 10.77 82.96 -17.11
C ALA A 114 9.32 82.45 -16.93
N PRO A 115 8.26 83.27 -17.15
CA PRO A 115 6.87 82.78 -17.12
C PRO A 115 6.58 81.68 -18.15
N LEU A 116 7.09 81.82 -19.38
CA LEU A 116 6.89 80.81 -20.43
C LEU A 116 7.57 79.47 -20.08
N LEU A 117 8.80 79.51 -19.57
CA LEU A 117 9.49 78.31 -19.11
C LEU A 117 8.74 77.62 -17.96
N LEU A 118 8.17 78.39 -17.02
CA LEU A 118 7.36 77.82 -15.94
C LEU A 118 6.09 77.12 -16.46
N ILE A 119 5.36 77.74 -17.40
CA ILE A 119 4.16 77.16 -17.99
C ILE A 119 4.50 75.87 -18.74
N VAL A 120 5.52 75.90 -19.60
CA VAL A 120 5.95 74.73 -20.39
C VAL A 120 6.45 73.60 -19.49
N THR A 121 7.24 73.93 -18.45
CA THR A 121 7.77 72.93 -17.50
C THR A 121 6.65 72.32 -16.66
N ALA A 122 5.64 73.11 -16.28
CA ALA A 122 4.47 72.60 -15.56
C ALA A 122 3.65 71.61 -16.41
N GLU A 123 3.44 71.94 -17.69
CA GLU A 123 2.63 71.12 -18.59
C GLU A 123 3.33 69.82 -18.98
N THR A 124 4.60 69.91 -19.38
CA THR A 124 5.43 68.74 -19.67
C THR A 124 5.58 67.84 -18.44
N GLY A 125 5.74 68.43 -17.25
CA GLY A 125 5.82 67.69 -15.99
C GLY A 125 4.59 66.85 -15.67
N LEU A 126 3.38 67.30 -16.06
CA LEU A 126 2.16 66.51 -15.89
C LEU A 126 2.11 65.31 -16.84
N ALA A 127 2.46 65.51 -18.12
CA ALA A 127 2.49 64.43 -19.12
C ALA A 127 3.50 63.33 -18.74
N TYR A 128 4.72 63.72 -18.34
CA TYR A 128 5.74 62.77 -17.86
C TYR A 128 5.26 62.01 -16.63
N ARG A 129 4.64 62.68 -15.65
CA ARG A 129 4.11 62.01 -14.44
C ARG A 129 3.04 60.98 -14.79
N ARG A 130 2.07 61.33 -15.65
CA ARG A 130 1.03 60.39 -16.09
C ARG A 130 1.63 59.16 -16.77
N ALA A 131 2.60 59.36 -17.67
CA ALA A 131 3.28 58.27 -18.36
C ALA A 131 4.06 57.36 -17.38
N ILE A 132 4.77 57.94 -16.41
CA ILE A 132 5.52 57.19 -15.40
C ILE A 132 4.58 56.39 -14.50
N THR A 133 3.49 57.00 -14.01
CA THR A 133 2.51 56.30 -13.17
C THR A 133 1.84 55.15 -13.94
N ALA A 134 1.46 55.37 -15.19
CA ALA A 134 0.89 54.32 -16.03
C ALA A 134 1.88 53.16 -16.24
N ALA A 135 3.15 53.47 -16.52
CA ALA A 135 4.20 52.46 -16.66
C ALA A 135 4.44 51.66 -15.37
N GLN A 136 4.42 52.33 -14.21
CA GLN A 136 4.57 51.70 -12.90
C GLN A 136 3.39 50.77 -12.57
N VAL A 137 2.15 51.18 -12.87
CA VAL A 137 0.96 50.34 -12.67
C VAL A 137 1.05 49.10 -13.55
N ALA A 138 1.35 49.26 -14.85
CA ALA A 138 1.49 48.15 -15.77
C ALA A 138 2.60 47.16 -15.35
N LEU A 139 3.72 47.65 -14.83
CA LEU A 139 4.80 46.79 -14.32
C LEU A 139 4.35 46.02 -13.06
N ASN A 140 3.72 46.70 -12.10
CA ASN A 140 3.21 46.07 -10.88
C ASN A 140 2.14 45.02 -11.18
N GLU A 141 1.27 45.26 -12.16
CA GLU A 141 0.26 44.28 -12.59
C GLU A 141 0.91 43.04 -13.21
N ARG A 142 1.93 43.21 -14.06
CA ARG A 142 2.71 42.09 -14.62
C ARG A 142 3.40 41.29 -13.53
N GLU A 143 4.06 41.94 -12.57
CA GLU A 143 4.69 41.24 -11.44
C GLU A 143 3.68 40.47 -10.59
N ARG A 144 2.49 41.05 -10.33
CA ARG A 144 1.42 40.37 -9.59
C ARG A 144 0.89 39.15 -10.35
N ALA A 145 0.71 39.27 -11.67
CA ALA A 145 0.30 38.16 -12.52
C ALA A 145 1.34 37.03 -12.52
N GLU A 146 2.62 37.35 -12.71
CA GLU A 146 3.71 36.36 -12.67
C GLU A 146 3.80 35.65 -11.31
N ARG A 147 3.65 36.38 -10.20
CA ARG A 147 3.63 35.77 -8.86
C ARG A 147 2.45 34.83 -8.69
N ALA A 148 1.25 35.24 -9.11
CA ALA A 148 0.06 34.39 -9.06
C ALA A 148 0.20 33.13 -9.92
N GLU A 149 0.83 33.23 -11.10
CA GLU A 149 1.12 32.05 -11.95
C GLU A 149 2.12 31.10 -11.29
N ARG A 150 3.19 31.63 -10.68
CA ARG A 150 4.19 30.82 -9.96
C ARG A 150 3.56 30.09 -8.77
N GLU A 151 2.74 30.78 -7.99
CA GLU A 151 2.02 30.19 -6.85
C GLU A 151 1.07 29.09 -7.31
N ARG A 152 0.29 29.33 -8.37
CA ARG A 152 -0.60 28.30 -8.96
C ARG A 152 0.18 27.09 -9.47
N ALA A 153 1.28 27.30 -10.18
CA ALA A 153 2.13 26.23 -10.67
C ALA A 153 2.77 25.43 -9.54
N GLU A 154 3.13 26.07 -8.42
CA GLU A 154 3.65 25.38 -7.24
C GLU A 154 2.58 24.53 -6.55
N VAL A 155 1.36 25.06 -6.38
CA VAL A 155 0.23 24.32 -5.83
C VAL A 155 -0.10 23.11 -6.70
N GLU A 156 -0.18 23.29 -8.02
CA GLU A 156 -0.47 22.20 -8.97
C GLU A 156 0.60 21.10 -8.92
N ARG A 157 1.88 21.46 -8.82
CA ARG A 157 2.98 20.49 -8.64
C ARG A 157 2.87 19.73 -7.33
N ARG A 158 2.52 20.41 -6.23
CA ARG A 158 2.33 19.76 -4.92
C ARG A 158 1.15 18.79 -4.96
N GLU A 159 0.02 19.20 -5.52
CA GLU A 159 -1.16 18.33 -5.69
C GLU A 159 -0.86 17.13 -6.59
N ALA A 160 -0.16 17.33 -7.71
CA ALA A 160 0.25 16.24 -8.60
C ALA A 160 1.18 15.24 -7.89
N ALA A 161 2.14 15.73 -7.11
CA ALA A 161 3.02 14.88 -6.31
C ALA A 161 2.26 14.10 -5.22
N GLU A 162 1.26 14.72 -4.59
CA GLU A 162 0.40 14.04 -3.62
C GLU A 162 -0.48 12.97 -4.26
N ARG A 163 -1.07 13.25 -5.44
CA ARG A 163 -1.83 12.27 -6.22
C ARG A 163 -0.96 11.07 -6.59
N ALA A 164 0.23 11.31 -7.14
CA ALA A 164 1.18 10.25 -7.48
C ALA A 164 1.54 9.38 -6.27
N ARG A 165 1.79 9.97 -5.09
CA ARG A 165 2.07 9.24 -3.84
C ARG A 165 0.86 8.43 -3.32
N ARG A 166 -0.37 8.85 -3.62
CA ARG A 166 -1.57 8.08 -3.27
C ARG A 166 -1.71 6.88 -4.21
N GLU A 167 -1.57 7.12 -5.50
CA GLU A 167 -1.62 6.08 -6.54
C GLU A 167 -0.53 5.02 -6.32
N GLU A 168 0.70 5.41 -5.96
CA GLU A 168 1.78 4.49 -5.63
C GLU A 168 1.44 3.62 -4.42
N ARG A 169 0.94 4.21 -3.33
CA ARG A 169 0.51 3.46 -2.14
C ARG A 169 -0.65 2.51 -2.42
N GLU A 170 -1.59 2.91 -3.27
CA GLU A 170 -2.70 2.06 -3.69
C GLU A 170 -2.22 0.90 -4.57
N TYR A 171 -1.27 1.17 -5.49
CA TYR A 171 -0.63 0.16 -6.33
C TYR A 171 0.11 -0.86 -5.46
N GLU A 172 0.96 -0.41 -4.54
CA GLU A 172 1.68 -1.27 -3.58
C GLU A 172 0.72 -2.10 -2.73
N ALA A 173 -0.36 -1.49 -2.22
CA ALA A 173 -1.36 -2.20 -1.44
C ALA A 173 -2.15 -3.23 -2.26
N ARG A 174 -2.34 -3.01 -3.56
CA ARG A 174 -2.95 -3.98 -4.48
C ARG A 174 -1.99 -5.14 -4.74
N VAL A 175 -0.74 -4.85 -5.08
CA VAL A 175 0.30 -5.89 -5.29
C VAL A 175 0.49 -6.73 -4.04
N ALA A 176 0.54 -6.13 -2.85
CA ALA A 176 0.66 -6.86 -1.59
C ALA A 176 -0.59 -7.70 -1.24
N ARG A 177 -1.76 -7.36 -1.77
CA ARG A 177 -2.96 -8.20 -1.65
C ARG A 177 -2.88 -9.39 -2.60
N GLU A 178 -2.59 -9.14 -3.87
CA GLU A 178 -2.42 -10.19 -4.88
C GLU A 178 -1.34 -11.19 -4.47
N GLN A 179 -0.20 -10.73 -3.94
CA GLN A 179 0.86 -11.61 -3.46
C GLN A 179 0.39 -12.51 -2.31
N ARG A 180 -0.31 -11.95 -1.32
CA ARG A 180 -0.85 -12.73 -0.19
C ARG A 180 -1.90 -13.74 -0.63
N GLU A 181 -2.73 -13.37 -1.61
CA GLU A 181 -3.74 -14.28 -2.17
C GLU A 181 -3.09 -15.42 -2.95
N HIS A 182 -2.05 -15.12 -3.73
CA HIS A 182 -1.27 -16.11 -4.47
C HIS A 182 -0.53 -17.06 -3.53
N ASP A 183 0.16 -16.54 -2.52
CA ASP A 183 0.86 -17.34 -1.52
C ASP A 183 -0.12 -18.23 -0.75
N ALA A 184 -1.27 -17.68 -0.33
CA ALA A 184 -2.33 -18.46 0.31
C ALA A 184 -2.95 -19.51 -0.61
N ALA A 185 -3.05 -19.25 -1.91
CA ALA A 185 -3.50 -20.24 -2.89
C ALA A 185 -2.50 -21.39 -3.03
N ILE A 186 -1.20 -21.10 -3.10
CA ILE A 186 -0.13 -22.11 -3.11
C ILE A 186 -0.16 -22.95 -1.82
N GLU A 187 -0.34 -22.32 -0.66
CA GLU A 187 -0.43 -23.06 0.61
C GLU A 187 -1.67 -23.97 0.67
N ARG A 188 -2.83 -23.49 0.19
CA ARG A 188 -4.04 -24.32 0.08
C ARG A 188 -3.81 -25.52 -0.85
N GLU A 189 -3.23 -25.29 -2.01
CA GLU A 189 -2.92 -26.36 -2.96
C GLU A 189 -1.98 -27.40 -2.34
N ARG A 190 -0.90 -26.95 -1.68
CA ARG A 190 0.03 -27.85 -0.97
C ARG A 190 -0.67 -28.63 0.15
N ALA A 191 -1.56 -27.99 0.90
CA ALA A 191 -2.33 -28.65 1.96
C ALA A 191 -3.28 -29.70 1.38
N GLU A 192 -3.97 -29.40 0.26
CA GLU A 192 -4.83 -30.35 -0.44
C GLU A 192 -4.05 -31.56 -0.98
N VAL A 193 -2.89 -31.34 -1.61
CA VAL A 193 -2.04 -32.44 -2.09
C VAL A 193 -1.56 -33.30 -0.92
N ALA A 194 -1.12 -32.68 0.18
CA ALA A 194 -0.69 -33.40 1.38
C ALA A 194 -1.85 -34.19 2.02
N GLU A 195 -3.06 -33.65 2.02
CA GLU A 195 -4.24 -34.36 2.53
C GLU A 195 -4.60 -35.55 1.64
N ARG A 196 -4.57 -35.39 0.32
CA ARG A 196 -4.78 -36.49 -0.64
C ARG A 196 -3.76 -37.60 -0.42
N ALA A 197 -2.48 -37.26 -0.32
CA ALA A 197 -1.41 -38.23 -0.03
C ALA A 197 -1.66 -38.99 1.27
N ARG A 198 -2.08 -38.31 2.35
CA ARG A 198 -2.44 -38.97 3.63
C ARG A 198 -3.68 -39.85 3.52
N ARG A 199 -4.65 -39.50 2.68
CA ARG A 199 -5.83 -40.35 2.43
C ARG A 199 -5.43 -41.61 1.67
N GLU A 200 -4.64 -41.47 0.61
CA GLU A 200 -4.11 -42.59 -0.16
C GLU A 200 -3.24 -43.53 0.68
N GLU A 201 -2.39 -42.99 1.57
CA GLU A 201 -1.58 -43.78 2.49
C GLU A 201 -2.45 -44.59 3.47
N ARG A 202 -3.45 -43.95 4.09
CA ARG A 202 -4.40 -44.64 4.97
C ARG A 202 -5.21 -45.71 4.22
N ASP A 203 -5.61 -45.45 2.99
CA ASP A 203 -6.36 -46.39 2.19
C ASP A 203 -5.48 -47.59 1.77
N ALA A 204 -4.21 -47.33 1.44
CA ALA A 204 -3.21 -48.35 1.17
C ALA A 204 -2.91 -49.20 2.40
N GLU A 205 -2.78 -48.59 3.59
CA GLU A 205 -2.59 -49.30 4.86
C GLU A 205 -3.80 -50.20 5.17
N ARG A 206 -5.02 -49.66 5.09
CA ARG A 206 -6.26 -50.45 5.25
C ARG A 206 -6.39 -51.56 4.21
N ALA A 207 -5.87 -51.37 3.00
CA ALA A 207 -5.86 -52.40 1.98
C ALA A 207 -4.86 -53.52 2.32
N ARG A 208 -3.68 -53.18 2.84
CA ARG A 208 -2.68 -54.14 3.34
C ARG A 208 -3.22 -54.92 4.53
N GLU A 209 -3.80 -54.26 5.52
CA GLU A 209 -4.41 -54.93 6.69
C GLU A 209 -5.52 -55.90 6.26
N ARG A 210 -6.38 -55.49 5.31
CA ARG A 210 -7.42 -56.37 4.75
C ARG A 210 -6.83 -57.57 4.01
N ALA A 211 -5.77 -57.36 3.22
CA ALA A 211 -5.09 -58.43 2.52
C ALA A 211 -4.42 -59.41 3.49
N GLU A 212 -3.72 -58.92 4.52
CA GLU A 212 -3.08 -59.76 5.53
C GLU A 212 -4.10 -60.53 6.37
N SER A 213 -5.21 -59.89 6.78
CA SER A 213 -6.29 -60.58 7.50
C SER A 213 -6.95 -61.65 6.64
N ALA A 214 -7.19 -61.37 5.36
CA ALA A 214 -7.72 -62.37 4.42
C ALA A 214 -6.74 -63.52 4.18
N GLU A 215 -5.43 -63.26 4.18
CA GLU A 215 -4.41 -64.30 4.09
C GLU A 215 -4.33 -65.14 5.37
N ARG A 216 -4.38 -64.50 6.54
CA ARG A 216 -4.46 -65.20 7.84
C ARG A 216 -5.68 -66.10 7.92
N GLU A 217 -6.86 -65.57 7.55
CA GLU A 217 -8.10 -66.34 7.53
C GLU A 217 -8.04 -67.52 6.54
N ARG A 218 -7.40 -67.35 5.37
CA ARG A 218 -7.16 -68.46 4.43
C ARG A 218 -6.27 -69.54 5.05
N ARG A 219 -5.16 -69.15 5.69
CA ARG A 219 -4.23 -70.10 6.35
C ARG A 219 -4.92 -70.84 7.49
N GLU A 220 -5.70 -70.14 8.32
CA GLU A 220 -6.48 -70.75 9.40
C GLU A 220 -7.50 -71.75 8.85
N ARG A 221 -8.27 -71.38 7.81
CA ARG A 221 -9.22 -72.30 7.16
C ARG A 221 -8.53 -73.52 6.54
N GLU A 222 -7.37 -73.33 5.92
CA GLU A 222 -6.58 -74.44 5.38
C GLU A 222 -6.06 -75.36 6.50
N ASP A 223 -5.58 -74.81 7.61
CA ASP A 223 -5.12 -75.59 8.76
C ASP A 223 -6.26 -76.31 9.47
N GLU A 224 -7.42 -75.67 9.62
CA GLU A 224 -8.65 -76.30 10.12
C GLU A 224 -9.10 -77.43 9.19
N GLN A 225 -9.09 -77.23 7.88
CA GLN A 225 -9.39 -78.28 6.90
C GLN A 225 -8.41 -79.45 7.01
N ARG A 226 -7.10 -79.16 7.08
CA ARG A 226 -6.06 -80.19 7.26
C ARG A 226 -6.27 -80.98 8.54
N ARG A 227 -6.59 -80.32 9.65
CA ARG A 227 -6.87 -80.96 10.95
C ARG A 227 -8.14 -81.80 10.90
N ALA A 228 -9.23 -81.25 10.36
CA ALA A 228 -10.50 -81.96 10.22
C ALA A 228 -10.35 -83.19 9.32
N GLU A 229 -9.58 -83.09 8.24
CA GLU A 229 -9.30 -84.21 7.34
C GLU A 229 -8.45 -85.28 8.05
N HIS A 230 -7.40 -84.89 8.78
CA HIS A 230 -6.60 -85.81 9.58
C HIS A 230 -7.45 -86.54 10.62
N GLU A 231 -8.24 -85.80 11.39
CA GLU A 231 -9.12 -86.37 12.42
C GLU A 231 -10.21 -87.28 11.81
N HIS A 232 -10.71 -86.95 10.61
CA HIS A 232 -11.63 -87.81 9.89
C HIS A 232 -10.97 -89.11 9.41
N ARG A 233 -9.74 -89.04 8.87
CA ARG A 233 -8.96 -90.22 8.47
C ARG A 233 -8.64 -91.11 9.68
N GLU A 234 -8.25 -90.52 10.81
CA GLU A 234 -7.99 -91.26 12.05
C GLU A 234 -9.25 -91.95 12.58
N ARG A 235 -10.39 -91.24 12.62
CA ARG A 235 -11.68 -91.84 13.01
C ARG A 235 -12.07 -93.00 12.10
N GLN A 236 -11.93 -92.83 10.78
CA GLN A 236 -12.22 -93.91 9.83
C GLN A 236 -11.27 -95.11 10.00
N ALA A 237 -9.99 -94.88 10.29
CA ALA A 237 -9.03 -95.96 10.53
C ALA A 237 -9.38 -96.74 11.81
N ALA A 238 -9.65 -96.03 12.90
CA ALA A 238 -10.06 -96.62 14.17
C ALA A 238 -11.39 -97.39 14.06
N GLU A 239 -12.35 -96.88 13.28
CA GLU A 239 -13.63 -97.56 13.05
C GLU A 239 -13.46 -98.85 12.23
N ARG A 240 -12.58 -98.85 11.20
CA ARG A 240 -12.24 -100.06 10.44
C ARG A 240 -11.57 -101.10 11.33
N GLU A 241 -10.58 -100.70 12.11
CA GLU A 241 -9.88 -101.60 13.04
C GLU A 241 -10.84 -102.21 14.05
N ARG A 242 -11.75 -101.40 14.62
CA ARG A 242 -12.78 -101.89 15.54
C ARG A 242 -13.76 -102.86 14.85
N ARG A 243 -14.13 -102.60 13.59
CA ARG A 243 -15.03 -103.48 12.83
C ARG A 243 -14.36 -104.81 12.49
N GLU A 244 -13.13 -104.79 11.98
CA GLU A 244 -12.35 -106.00 11.69
C GLU A 244 -12.17 -106.86 12.96
N ARG A 245 -11.96 -106.20 14.10
CA ARG A 245 -11.88 -106.84 15.40
C ARG A 245 -13.18 -107.48 15.86
N LEU A 246 -14.31 -106.77 15.71
CA LEU A 246 -15.63 -107.33 16.03
C LEU A 246 -15.96 -108.50 15.10
N GLU A 247 -15.60 -108.42 13.81
CA GLU A 247 -15.75 -109.53 12.86
C GLU A 247 -14.94 -110.75 13.30
N LEU A 248 -13.69 -110.57 13.76
CA LEU A 248 -12.86 -111.65 14.33
C LEU A 248 -13.49 -112.34 15.54
N LEU A 249 -14.22 -111.60 16.38
CA LEU A 249 -14.84 -112.10 17.61
C LEU A 249 -16.26 -112.63 17.41
N SER A 250 -16.92 -112.25 16.32
CA SER A 250 -18.26 -112.71 15.93
C SER A 250 -18.27 -114.01 15.12
N ALA A 251 -17.09 -114.55 14.79
CA ALA A 251 -16.98 -115.84 14.11
C ALA A 251 -17.53 -116.97 15.01
N ASP A 252 -18.22 -117.93 14.40
CA ASP A 252 -18.70 -119.12 15.11
C ASP A 252 -17.54 -119.89 15.78
N PRO A 253 -17.81 -120.64 16.87
CA PRO A 253 -16.80 -121.45 17.54
C PRO A 253 -16.04 -122.31 16.54
N ALA A 254 -14.71 -122.29 16.58
CA ALA A 254 -13.91 -122.96 15.57
C ALA A 254 -14.15 -124.48 15.64
N GLU A 255 -14.62 -125.09 14.55
CA GLU A 255 -14.84 -126.54 14.42
C GLU A 255 -13.51 -127.35 14.47
N GLY A 256 -12.37 -126.66 14.51
CA GLY A 256 -11.04 -127.24 14.66
C GLY A 256 -9.97 -126.18 14.97
N LYS A 257 -8.73 -126.64 15.18
CA LYS A 257 -7.59 -125.77 15.52
C LYS A 257 -7.22 -124.85 14.36
N LEU A 258 -7.43 -123.53 14.51
CA LEU A 258 -7.08 -122.54 13.48
C LEU A 258 -5.55 -122.39 13.30
N PRO A 259 -5.08 -121.89 12.15
CA PRO A 259 -3.67 -121.51 11.95
C PRO A 259 -3.20 -120.55 13.05
N GLU A 260 -1.96 -120.71 13.50
CA GLU A 260 -1.44 -119.99 14.67
C GLU A 260 -1.52 -118.47 14.51
N ASP A 261 -1.22 -117.93 13.32
CA ASP A 261 -1.29 -116.49 13.05
C ASP A 261 -2.72 -115.94 13.21
N ARG A 262 -3.72 -116.69 12.75
CA ARG A 262 -5.13 -116.32 12.89
C ARG A 262 -5.61 -116.47 14.34
N ALA A 263 -5.17 -117.53 15.03
CA ALA A 263 -5.49 -117.74 16.44
C ALA A 263 -4.89 -116.65 17.34
N ARG A 264 -3.66 -116.20 17.06
CA ARG A 264 -3.03 -115.07 17.77
C ARG A 264 -3.82 -113.77 17.59
N LEU A 265 -4.32 -113.49 16.38
CA LEU A 265 -5.18 -112.31 16.12
C LEU A 265 -6.50 -112.36 16.89
N ILE A 266 -7.18 -113.51 16.90
CA ILE A 266 -8.44 -113.70 17.65
C ILE A 266 -8.20 -113.57 19.16
N VAL A 267 -7.10 -114.14 19.67
CA VAL A 267 -6.75 -114.08 21.10
C VAL A 267 -6.36 -112.66 21.53
N ARG A 268 -5.66 -111.90 20.68
CA ARG A 268 -5.39 -110.47 20.92
C ARG A 268 -6.67 -109.63 20.87
N ALA A 269 -7.51 -109.85 19.86
CA ALA A 269 -8.81 -109.21 19.75
C ALA A 269 -9.69 -109.50 20.99
N ALA A 270 -9.70 -110.75 21.47
CA ALA A 270 -10.47 -111.18 22.62
C ALA A 270 -9.92 -110.59 23.93
N PHE A 271 -8.60 -110.48 24.05
CA PHE A 271 -7.94 -109.90 25.22
C PHE A 271 -8.29 -108.42 25.40
N GLU A 272 -8.14 -107.58 24.37
CA GLU A 272 -8.34 -106.13 24.55
C GLU A 272 -9.84 -105.71 24.57
N GLU A 273 -10.78 -106.59 24.16
CA GLU A 273 -12.24 -106.44 24.39
C GLU A 273 -12.70 -107.10 25.71
N GLY A 274 -11.78 -107.69 26.48
CA GLY A 274 -12.06 -108.25 27.80
C GLY A 274 -12.81 -109.59 27.79
N HIS A 275 -12.82 -110.33 26.68
CA HIS A 275 -13.40 -111.67 26.64
C HIS A 275 -12.62 -112.64 27.54
N PRO A 276 -13.29 -113.60 28.22
CA PRO A 276 -12.62 -114.57 29.07
C PRO A 276 -11.77 -115.54 28.24
N VAL A 277 -10.66 -116.02 28.83
CA VAL A 277 -9.70 -116.96 28.21
C VAL A 277 -10.40 -118.17 27.57
N ARG A 278 -11.47 -118.66 28.20
CA ARG A 278 -12.28 -119.78 27.70
C ARG A 278 -12.99 -119.45 26.38
N ALA A 279 -13.61 -118.27 26.26
CA ALA A 279 -14.28 -117.85 25.04
C ALA A 279 -13.28 -117.67 23.89
N ALA A 280 -12.11 -117.08 24.17
CA ALA A 280 -11.04 -116.95 23.19
C ALA A 280 -10.51 -118.32 22.72
N ALA A 281 -10.44 -119.32 23.60
CA ALA A 281 -10.05 -120.70 23.26
C ALA A 281 -11.08 -121.40 22.37
N GLU A 282 -12.38 -121.21 22.64
CA GLU A 282 -13.48 -121.73 21.82
C GLU A 282 -13.51 -121.07 20.42
N LEU A 283 -13.23 -119.76 20.33
CA LEU A 283 -13.19 -119.02 19.06
C LEU A 283 -12.00 -119.37 18.17
N CYS A 284 -10.85 -119.78 18.75
CA CYS A 284 -9.67 -120.13 17.95
C CYS A 284 -9.38 -121.64 17.83
N GLY A 285 -10.04 -122.48 18.63
CA GLY A 285 -9.85 -123.94 18.63
C GLY A 285 -8.53 -124.41 19.27
N TRP A 286 -7.84 -123.54 20.00
CA TRP A 286 -6.61 -123.86 20.74
C TRP A 286 -6.90 -124.18 22.22
N SER A 287 -5.95 -124.82 22.90
CA SER A 287 -6.12 -125.16 24.31
C SER A 287 -6.15 -123.91 25.19
N VAL A 288 -6.95 -123.97 26.27
CA VAL A 288 -7.03 -122.91 27.29
C VAL A 288 -5.65 -122.54 27.85
N GLY A 289 -4.75 -123.53 27.99
CA GLY A 289 -3.37 -123.29 28.43
C GLY A 289 -2.56 -122.43 27.46
N TRP A 290 -2.69 -122.66 26.15
CA TRP A 290 -2.01 -121.84 25.14
C TRP A 290 -2.57 -120.42 25.09
N VAL A 291 -3.89 -120.26 25.17
CA VAL A 291 -4.55 -118.93 25.20
C VAL A 291 -4.23 -118.17 26.47
N SER A 292 -4.17 -118.84 27.63
CA SER A 292 -3.82 -118.22 28.91
C SER A 292 -2.40 -117.66 28.90
N THR A 293 -1.43 -118.36 28.28
CA THR A 293 -0.06 -117.85 28.14
C THR A 293 -0.05 -116.55 27.33
N ARG A 294 -0.78 -116.49 26.20
CA ARG A 294 -0.90 -115.29 25.36
C ARG A 294 -1.59 -114.12 26.09
N TYR A 295 -2.62 -114.39 26.89
CA TYR A 295 -3.28 -113.37 27.73
C TYR A 295 -2.32 -112.78 28.78
N GLN A 296 -1.42 -113.58 29.34
CA GLN A 296 -0.41 -113.07 30.27
C GLN A 296 0.65 -112.25 29.54
N GLU A 297 1.12 -112.70 28.38
CA GLU A 297 2.02 -111.92 27.52
C GLU A 297 1.44 -110.53 27.19
N PHE A 298 0.14 -110.42 26.86
CA PHE A 298 -0.49 -109.12 26.60
C PHE A 298 -0.77 -108.28 27.86
N ARG A 299 -0.80 -108.88 29.06
CA ARG A 299 -0.84 -108.12 30.32
C ARG A 299 0.52 -107.57 30.70
N GLU A 300 1.57 -108.30 30.37
CA GLU A 300 2.96 -107.93 30.61
C GLU A 300 3.50 -106.95 29.55
N GLU A 301 2.89 -106.92 28.35
CA GLU A 301 3.13 -105.93 27.30
C GLU A 301 2.38 -104.62 27.64
N PRO A 302 3.06 -103.55 28.10
CA PRO A 302 2.39 -102.27 28.32
C PRO A 302 1.88 -101.73 26.97
N PRO A 303 0.72 -101.05 26.93
CA PRO A 303 0.22 -100.49 25.68
C PRO A 303 1.26 -99.51 25.11
N ALA A 304 1.79 -99.83 23.93
CA ALA A 304 2.68 -98.96 23.17
C ALA A 304 1.88 -97.71 22.73
N GLY A 305 1.79 -96.71 23.61
CA GLY A 305 1.01 -95.51 23.33
C GLY A 305 1.13 -94.35 24.33
N ARG A 306 2.08 -94.39 25.28
CA ARG A 306 2.28 -93.29 26.26
C ARG A 306 3.73 -92.86 26.50
N LEU A 307 4.61 -93.04 25.51
CA LEU A 307 5.96 -92.46 25.55
C LEU A 307 6.23 -91.71 24.24
N SER A 308 5.89 -90.40 24.21
CA SER A 308 6.58 -89.34 23.44
C SER A 308 5.81 -87.99 23.45
N LEU A 309 5.44 -87.47 24.63
CA LEU A 309 5.01 -86.05 24.74
C LEU A 309 5.79 -85.27 25.82
N VAL A 310 6.99 -85.73 26.15
CA VAL A 310 7.91 -84.94 26.98
C VAL A 310 9.33 -85.10 26.43
N GLU A 311 9.60 -84.54 25.25
CA GLU A 311 10.95 -84.08 24.91
C GLU A 311 10.95 -83.16 23.68
N GLY A 312 11.29 -81.88 23.92
CA GLY A 312 11.46 -80.79 22.95
C GLY A 312 10.26 -79.83 22.91
N ALA A 313 10.33 -78.53 23.18
CA ALA A 313 11.40 -77.55 23.36
C ALA A 313 10.67 -76.28 23.88
N ARG A 314 10.98 -75.61 25.00
CA ARG A 314 12.13 -74.71 25.25
C ARG A 314 12.74 -74.06 24.02
#